data_AF-A0A816G7H3-F1
#
_entry.id   AF-A0A816G7H3-F1
#
_cell.length_a   1.000
_cell.length_b   1.000
_cell.length_c   1.000
_cell.angle_alpha   90.00
_cell.angle_beta   90.00
_cell.angle_gamma   90.00
#
_symmetry.space_group_name_H-M   'P 1'
#
loop_
_entity.id
_entity.type
_entity.pdbx_description
1 polymer ?
#
loop_
_entity_poly.entity_id
_entity_poly.type
_entity_poly.pdbx_seq_one_letter_code
_entity_poly.pdbx_strand_id
1 'polypeptide(L)' 'MLPQDESLEILEEFLREHHYEKLQGIPIRVILQLAYLVLKETAFVDGNKFYR' A
#
# COMPACT_ATOMS: atom_id res chain seq x y z
N MET A 1 9.30 10.60 -10.93
CA MET A 1 8.72 9.66 -9.94
C MET A 1 7.71 8.81 -10.67
N LEU A 2 7.66 7.50 -10.42
CA LEU A 2 6.54 6.69 -10.88
C LEU A 2 5.24 7.26 -10.28
N PRO A 3 4.14 7.28 -11.03
CA PRO A 3 2.81 7.50 -10.47
C PRO A 3 2.57 6.59 -9.26
N GLN A 4 1.87 7.13 -8.26
CA GLN A 4 1.60 6.42 -7.02
C GLN A 4 0.80 5.12 -7.26
N ASP A 5 -0.11 5.15 -8.23
CA ASP A 5 -0.92 4.00 -8.62
C ASP A 5 -0.05 2.89 -9.23
N GLU A 6 0.86 3.24 -10.14
CA GLU A 6 1.83 2.29 -10.74
C GLU A 6 2.75 1.67 -9.67
N SER A 7 3.03 2.39 -8.58
CA SER A 7 3.85 1.88 -7.48
C SER A 7 3.14 0.78 -6.67
N LEU A 8 1.81 0.85 -6.53
CA LEU A 8 1.02 -0.19 -5.87
C LEU A 8 0.88 -1.44 -6.72
N GLU A 9 0.71 -1.29 -8.03
CA GLU A 9 0.64 -2.41 -8.97
C GLU A 9 1.95 -3.21 -8.96
N ILE A 10 3.10 -2.51 -8.97
CA ILE A 10 4.42 -3.15 -8.86
C ILE A 10 4.56 -3.90 -7.52
N LEU A 11 4.07 -3.31 -6.42
CA LEU A 11 4.11 -3.97 -5.11
C LEU A 11 3.25 -5.22 -5.09
N GLU A 12 2.03 -5.16 -5.64
CA GLU A 12 1.15 -6.32 -5.74
C GLU A 12 1.78 -7.45 -6.56
N GLU A 13 2.35 -7.12 -7.71
CA GLU A 13 3.00 -8.10 -8.58
C GLU A 13 4.22 -8.72 -7.90
N PHE A 14 5.08 -7.92 -7.28
CA PHE A 14 6.23 -8.41 -6.51
C PHE A 14 5.79 -9.40 -5.40
N LEU A 15 4.76 -9.05 -4.62
CA LEU A 15 4.30 -9.88 -3.52
C LEU A 15 3.70 -11.20 -4.02
N ARG A 16 3.00 -11.16 -5.16
CA ARG A 16 2.45 -12.35 -5.83
C ARG A 16 3.54 -13.28 -6.33
N GLU A 17 4.53 -12.75 -7.05
CA GLU A 17 5.67 -13.51 -7.60
C GLU A 17 6.50 -14.19 -6.51
N HIS A 18 6.63 -13.56 -5.33
CA HIS A 18 7.37 -14.11 -4.21
C HIS A 18 6.52 -14.90 -3.20
N HIS A 19 5.28 -15.24 -3.54
CA HIS A 19 4.35 -16.02 -2.70
C HIS A 19 4.12 -15.43 -1.29
N TYR A 20 4.18 -14.11 -1.14
CA TYR A 20 3.81 -13.44 0.10
C TYR A 20 2.29 -13.38 0.22
N GLU A 21 1.71 -14.28 1.00
CA GLU A 21 0.26 -14.27 1.26
C GLU A 21 -0.13 -13.30 2.38
N LYS A 22 0.76 -13.14 3.37
CA LYS A 22 0.49 -12.38 4.61
C LYS A 22 1.77 -11.72 5.12
N LEU A 23 1.63 -10.54 5.73
CA LEU A 23 2.68 -9.86 6.47
C LEU A 23 2.19 -9.64 7.91
N GLN A 24 2.94 -10.13 8.90
CA GLN A 24 2.54 -10.08 10.31
C GLN A 24 1.12 -10.65 10.58
N GLY A 25 0.71 -11.67 9.81
CA GLY A 25 -0.62 -12.28 9.90
C GLY A 25 -1.74 -11.54 9.14
N ILE A 26 -1.47 -10.35 8.60
CA ILE A 26 -2.43 -9.57 7.81
C ILE A 26 -2.31 -10.00 6.33
N PRO A 27 -3.42 -10.37 5.65
CA PRO A 27 -3.38 -10.71 4.24
C PRO A 27 -2.86 -9.55 3.38
N ILE A 28 -1.97 -9.83 2.42
CA ILE A 28 -1.41 -8.81 1.52
C ILE A 28 -2.49 -8.00 0.81
N ARG A 29 -3.58 -8.65 0.37
CA ARG A 29 -4.73 -7.96 -0.26
C ARG A 29 -5.31 -6.82 0.61
N VAL A 30 -5.31 -6.99 1.93
CA VAL A 30 -5.82 -5.99 2.87
C VAL A 30 -4.86 -4.82 2.97
N ILE A 31 -3.55 -5.10 3.01
CA ILE A 31 -2.49 -4.08 3.03
C ILE A 31 -2.55 -3.24 1.75
N LEU A 32 -2.71 -3.87 0.58
CA LEU A 32 -2.84 -3.18 -0.70
C LEU A 32 -4.09 -2.29 -0.77
N GLN A 33 -5.23 -2.77 -0.29
CA GLN A 33 -6.47 -1.98 -0.21
C GLN A 33 -6.33 -0.75 0.70
N LEU A 34 -5.67 -0.91 1.85
CA LEU A 34 -5.40 0.21 2.76
C LEU A 34 -4.45 1.23 2.12
N ALA A 35 -3.40 0.76 1.45
CA ALA A 35 -2.46 1.63 0.76
C ALA A 35 -3.15 2.42 -0.36
N TYR A 36 -4.03 1.78 -1.14
CA TYR A 36 -4.83 2.45 -2.16
C TYR A 36 -5.71 3.58 -1.59
N LEU A 37 -6.37 3.34 -0.44
CA LEU A 37 -7.17 4.37 0.24
C LEU A 37 -6.31 5.57 0.67
N VAL A 38 -5.14 5.31 1.24
CA VAL A 38 -4.20 6.36 1.68
C VAL A 38 -3.73 7.21 0.50
N LEU A 39 -3.34 6.59 -0.62
CA LEU A 39 -2.90 7.31 -1.82
C LEU A 39 -4.04 8.13 -2.43
N LYS A 40 -5.25 7.56 -2.51
CA LYS A 40 -6.43 8.25 -3.06
C LYS A 40 -6.87 9.46 -2.25
N GLU A 41 -6.80 9.39 -0.91
CA GLU A 41 -7.13 10.52 -0.05
C GLU A 41 -6.02 11.59 -0.04
N THR A 42 -4.85 11.31 -0.64
CA THR A 42 -3.63 12.15 -0.55
C THR A 42 -3.27 12.50 0.90
N ALA A 43 -3.73 11.69 1.85
CA ALA A 43 -3.66 11.99 3.26
C ALA A 43 -2.71 11.03 3.96
N PHE A 44 -1.72 11.56 4.67
CA PHE A 44 -0.78 10.75 5.43
C PHE A 44 -0.62 11.26 6.86
N VAL A 45 -0.41 10.32 7.78
CA VAL A 45 -0.17 10.60 9.20
C VAL A 45 1.30 10.38 9.50
N ASP A 46 1.94 11.37 10.08
CA ASP A 46 3.31 11.27 10.60
C ASP A 46 3.32 11.77 12.06
N GLY A 47 3.54 10.85 12.99
CA GLY A 47 3.36 11.07 14.43
C GLY A 47 1.92 11.47 14.77
N ASN A 48 1.75 12.66 15.36
CA ASN A 48 0.44 13.25 15.70
C ASN A 48 -0.07 14.25 14.64
N LYS A 49 0.55 14.29 13.45
CA LYS A 49 0.20 15.25 12.39
C LYS A 49 -0.50 14.54 11.24
N PHE A 50 -1.57 15.17 10.76
CA PHE A 50 -2.33 14.76 9.58
C PHE A 50 -2.01 15.74 8.45
N TYR A 51 -1.53 15.23 7.34
CA TYR A 51 -1.24 15.99 6.13
C TYR A 51 -2.25 15.59 5.05
N ARG A 52 -2.77 16.56 4.29
CA ARG A 52 -3.72 16.38 3.19
C ARG A 52 -3.37 17.36 2.06
#